data_AF-A0A8I3PYQ7-F1
#
_entry.id   AF-A0A8I3PYQ7-F1
#
_cell.length_a   1.000
_cell.length_b   1.000
_cell.length_c   1.000
_cell.angle_alpha   90.00
_cell.angle_beta   90.00
_cell.angle_gamma   90.00
#
_symmetry.space_group_name_H-M   'P 1'
#
loop_
_entity.id
_entity.type
_entity.pdbx_description
1 polymer ?
#
loop_
_entity_poly.entity_id
_entity_poly.type
_entity_poly.pdbx_seq_one_letter_code
_entity_poly.pdbx_strand_id
1 'polypeptide(L)'
;MDGEEKTYGGCEGPDAMYVKLISSDGHEFIVKREHALTSGTIKAMLSGPGQFAENETNEVNFREIPSHVLSKVCMYFTYKVRYTNSSTEIPEFPIAPEIALELLMAANFLDC
;
A
#
# COMPACT_ATOMS: atom_id res chain seq x y z
N MET A 1 -19.42 -27.64 -2.29
CA MET A 1 -19.02 -26.25 -1.99
C MET A 1 -17.85 -25.97 -2.89
N ASP A 2 -18.15 -25.32 -4.00
CA ASP A 2 -17.22 -24.97 -5.06
C ASP A 2 -16.03 -24.21 -4.49
N GLY A 3 -14.87 -24.84 -4.54
CA GLY A 3 -13.61 -24.15 -4.34
C GLY A 3 -13.35 -23.35 -5.61
N GLU A 4 -13.89 -22.12 -5.67
CA GLU A 4 -13.46 -21.16 -6.67
C GLU A 4 -11.93 -21.05 -6.59
N GLU A 5 -11.25 -21.44 -7.67
CA GLU A 5 -9.84 -21.13 -7.87
C GLU A 5 -9.69 -19.62 -7.70
N LYS A 6 -9.06 -19.18 -6.61
CA LYS A 6 -8.75 -17.77 -6.42
C LYS A 6 -7.74 -17.40 -7.50
N THR A 7 -8.21 -16.79 -8.58
CA THR A 7 -7.35 -16.12 -9.54
C THR A 7 -6.74 -14.92 -8.81
N TYR A 8 -5.47 -15.02 -8.43
CA TYR A 8 -4.79 -14.00 -7.63
C TYR A 8 -4.46 -12.73 -8.43
N GLY A 9 -5.02 -12.53 -9.63
CA GLY A 9 -4.77 -11.37 -10.49
C GLY A 9 -3.29 -11.15 -10.84
N GLY A 10 -3.01 -10.15 -11.68
CA GLY A 10 -1.65 -9.70 -11.99
C GLY A 10 -1.30 -8.38 -11.29
N CYS A 11 -0.04 -7.96 -11.44
CA CYS A 11 0.44 -6.62 -11.09
C CYS A 11 0.57 -5.70 -12.32
N GLU A 12 0.12 -6.13 -13.50
CA GLU A 12 0.29 -5.37 -14.75
C GLU A 12 -1.07 -4.96 -15.34
N GLY A 13 -1.07 -3.79 -15.99
CA GLY A 13 -2.23 -3.23 -16.68
C GLY A 13 -3.20 -2.45 -15.78
N PRO A 14 -4.16 -1.76 -16.39
CA PRO A 14 -5.09 -0.86 -15.68
C PRO A 14 -6.02 -1.59 -14.69
N ASP A 15 -6.25 -2.88 -14.90
CA ASP A 15 -7.11 -3.74 -14.08
C ASP A 15 -6.32 -4.61 -13.08
N ALA A 16 -5.04 -4.31 -12.85
CA ALA A 16 -4.20 -5.05 -11.92
C ALA A 16 -4.81 -5.07 -10.51
N MET A 17 -4.92 -6.27 -9.93
CA MET A 17 -5.46 -6.46 -8.58
C MET A 17 -4.44 -6.04 -7.50
N TYR A 18 -3.16 -6.03 -7.85
CA TYR A 18 -2.05 -5.70 -6.96
C TYR A 18 -1.21 -4.57 -7.55
N VAL A 19 -0.56 -3.83 -6.66
CA VAL A 19 0.45 -2.82 -6.98
C VAL A 19 1.75 -3.19 -6.28
N LYS A 20 2.88 -2.77 -6.85
CA LYS A 20 4.20 -2.97 -6.27
C LYS A 20 4.67 -1.66 -5.64
N LEU A 21 4.90 -1.67 -4.33
CA LEU A 21 5.50 -0.54 -3.62
C LEU A 21 6.96 -0.87 -3.34
N ILE A 22 7.89 -0.04 -3.82
CA ILE A 22 9.33 -0.30 -3.75
C ILE A 22 9.94 0.68 -2.76
N SER A 23 10.61 0.18 -1.73
CA SER A 23 11.31 1.00 -0.74
C SER A 23 12.65 1.54 -1.24
N SER A 24 13.25 2.47 -0.50
CA SER A 24 14.53 3.10 -0.86
C SER A 24 15.71 2.13 -0.90
N ASP A 25 15.63 1.04 -0.14
CA ASP A 25 16.57 -0.09 -0.12
C ASP A 25 16.17 -1.22 -1.09
N GLY A 26 15.20 -1.00 -1.97
CA GLY A 26 14.85 -1.90 -3.06
C GLY A 26 13.95 -3.08 -2.68
N HIS A 27 13.35 -3.07 -1.49
CA HIS A 27 12.40 -4.11 -1.12
C HIS A 27 11.06 -3.88 -1.83
N GLU A 28 10.53 -4.93 -2.47
CA GLU A 28 9.27 -4.89 -3.20
C GLU A 28 8.13 -5.43 -2.33
N PHE A 29 7.13 -4.59 -2.06
CA PHE A 29 5.91 -4.97 -1.36
C PHE A 29 4.76 -5.09 -2.35
N ILE A 30 4.24 -6.31 -2.52
CA ILE A 30 3.07 -6.57 -3.35
C ILE A 30 1.82 -6.44 -2.48
N VAL A 31 1.02 -5.41 -2.74
CA VAL A 31 -0.18 -5.08 -1.96
C VAL A 31 -1.38 -4.99 -2.88
N LYS A 32 -2.56 -5.35 -2.37
CA LYS A 32 -3.80 -5.17 -3.15
C LYS A 32 -3.95 -3.69 -3.51
N ARG A 33 -4.33 -3.40 -4.76
CA ARG A 33 -4.55 -2.05 -5.25
C ARG A 33 -5.54 -1.31 -4.34
N GLU A 34 -6.64 -1.96 -3.97
CA GLU A 34 -7.66 -1.38 -3.07
C GLU A 34 -7.10 -0.96 -1.68
N HIS A 35 -6.06 -1.64 -1.18
CA HIS A 35 -5.41 -1.31 0.10
C HIS A 35 -4.46 -0.14 -0.09
N ALA A 36 -3.63 -0.16 -1.14
CA ALA A 36 -2.68 0.91 -1.43
C ALA A 36 -3.35 2.27 -1.68
N LEU A 37 -4.57 2.25 -2.24
CA LEU A 37 -5.40 3.45 -2.44
C LEU A 37 -5.92 4.09 -1.13
N THR A 38 -5.61 3.50 0.03
CA THR A 38 -5.75 4.19 1.33
C THR A 38 -4.89 5.45 1.38
N SER A 39 -3.74 5.46 0.69
CA SER A 39 -2.86 6.62 0.58
C SER A 39 -3.31 7.54 -0.56
N GLY A 40 -3.56 8.80 -0.23
CA GLY A 40 -3.87 9.84 -1.23
C GLY A 40 -2.73 10.04 -2.23
N THR A 41 -1.50 10.00 -1.75
CA THR A 41 -0.30 10.15 -2.58
C THR A 41 -0.11 8.98 -3.55
N ILE A 42 -0.26 7.72 -3.08
CA ILE A 42 -0.18 6.54 -3.97
C ILE A 42 -1.30 6.60 -5.01
N LYS A 43 -2.51 6.96 -4.62
CA LYS A 43 -3.62 7.14 -5.55
C LYS A 43 -3.29 8.18 -6.63
N ALA A 44 -2.71 9.31 -6.26
CA ALA A 44 -2.30 10.35 -7.20
C ALA A 44 -1.19 9.86 -8.14
N MET A 45 -0.20 9.11 -7.62
CA MET A 45 0.89 8.53 -8.43
C MET A 45 0.41 7.45 -9.40
N LEU A 46 -0.62 6.69 -9.05
CA LEU A 46 -1.18 5.66 -9.95
C LEU A 46 -2.22 6.21 -10.94
N SER A 47 -2.80 7.39 -10.68
CA SER A 47 -3.93 7.93 -11.45
C SER A 47 -3.66 9.33 -12.03
N GLY A 48 -2.43 9.83 -11.98
CA GLY A 48 -2.06 11.18 -12.37
C GLY A 48 -2.08 11.41 -13.89
N PRO A 49 -2.41 12.63 -14.36
CA PRO A 49 -2.40 12.96 -15.79
C PRO A 49 -0.97 12.90 -16.35
N GLY A 50 -0.75 12.08 -17.39
CA GLY A 50 0.55 11.93 -18.07
C GLY A 50 1.32 10.65 -17.73
N GLN A 51 0.80 9.81 -16.83
CA GLN A 51 1.47 8.58 -16.36
C GLN A 51 0.93 7.31 -17.03
N PHE A 52 0.87 7.27 -18.37
CA PHE A 52 0.47 6.05 -19.09
C PHE A 52 1.36 4.84 -18.74
N ALA A 53 2.66 5.07 -18.52
CA ALA A 53 3.61 4.01 -18.18
C ALA A 53 3.42 3.46 -16.74
N GLU A 54 3.14 4.29 -15.74
CA GLU A 54 2.97 3.83 -14.35
C GLU A 54 1.59 3.18 -14.13
N ASN A 55 0.59 3.57 -14.92
CA ASN A 55 -0.72 2.91 -14.93
C ASN A 55 -0.67 1.52 -15.59
N GLU A 56 0.32 1.28 -16.46
CA GLU A 56 0.60 -0.04 -17.03
C GLU A 56 1.44 -0.92 -16.09
N THR A 57 2.44 -0.35 -15.41
CA THR A 57 3.34 -1.14 -14.53
C THR A 57 2.80 -1.33 -13.11
N ASN A 58 1.90 -0.46 -12.62
CA ASN A 58 1.37 -0.47 -11.25
C ASN A 58 2.45 -0.47 -10.16
N GLU A 59 3.58 0.20 -10.43
CA GLU A 59 4.70 0.27 -9.50
C GLU A 59 4.87 1.70 -8.97
N VAL A 60 5.16 1.83 -7.68
CA VAL A 60 5.50 3.10 -7.04
C VAL A 60 6.83 2.95 -6.32
N ASN A 61 7.79 3.80 -6.68
CA ASN A 61 9.14 3.79 -6.10
C ASN A 61 9.33 4.93 -5.09
N PHE A 62 9.60 4.57 -3.83
CA PHE A 62 9.86 5.50 -2.75
C PHE A 62 11.36 5.62 -2.48
N ARG A 63 11.96 6.71 -2.98
CA ARG A 63 13.41 6.95 -2.82
C ARG A 63 13.86 7.26 -1.38
N GLU A 64 12.93 7.69 -0.52
CA GLU A 64 13.23 8.16 0.83
C GLU A 64 12.60 7.29 1.94
N ILE A 65 11.73 6.33 1.59
CA ILE A 65 11.04 5.49 2.59
C ILE A 65 11.73 4.12 2.63
N PRO A 66 12.42 3.75 3.73
CA PRO A 66 13.09 2.46 3.86
C PRO A 66 12.08 1.31 4.10
N SER A 67 12.50 0.08 3.81
CA SER A 67 11.66 -1.13 3.91
C SER A 67 11.01 -1.33 5.27
N HIS A 68 11.73 -1.06 6.36
CA HIS A 68 11.20 -1.24 7.72
C HIS A 68 10.02 -0.29 8.02
N VAL A 69 10.00 0.91 7.43
CA VAL A 69 8.88 1.86 7.51
C VAL A 69 7.77 1.46 6.53
N LEU A 70 8.12 1.19 5.27
CA LEU A 70 7.15 0.87 4.21
C LEU A 70 6.37 -0.42 4.54
N SER A 71 7.02 -1.40 5.17
CA SER A 71 6.36 -2.62 5.65
C SER A 71 5.26 -2.28 6.66
N LYS A 72 5.51 -1.32 7.56
CA LYS A 72 4.55 -0.91 8.58
C LYS A 72 3.40 -0.12 7.99
N VAL A 73 3.67 0.71 7.00
CA VAL A 73 2.64 1.38 6.19
C VAL A 73 1.75 0.35 5.47
N CYS A 74 2.31 -0.70 4.88
CA CYS A 74 1.53 -1.77 4.24
C CYS A 74 0.63 -2.53 5.24
N MET A 75 1.14 -2.77 6.45
CA MET A 75 0.33 -3.33 7.55
C MET A 75 -0.81 -2.39 7.91
N TYR A 76 -0.56 -1.08 7.96
CA TYR A 76 -1.58 -0.08 8.23
C TYR A 76 -2.67 -0.05 7.15
N PHE A 77 -2.33 -0.18 5.86
CA PHE A 77 -3.34 -0.28 4.80
C PHE A 77 -4.30 -1.45 5.02
N THR A 78 -3.76 -2.62 5.36
CA THR A 78 -4.57 -3.81 5.64
C THR A 78 -5.44 -3.59 6.88
N TYR A 79 -4.86 -3.05 7.95
CA TYR A 79 -5.57 -2.70 9.18
C TYR A 79 -6.71 -1.71 8.89
N LYS A 80 -6.44 -0.63 8.16
CA LYS A 80 -7.42 0.40 7.83
C LYS A 80 -8.58 -0.19 7.04
N VAL A 81 -8.32 -0.95 5.98
CA VAL A 81 -9.38 -1.58 5.18
C VAL A 81 -10.18 -2.58 6.00
N ARG A 82 -9.50 -3.43 6.79
CA ARG A 82 -10.15 -4.48 7.59
C ARG A 82 -11.10 -3.94 8.66
N TYR A 83 -10.77 -2.79 9.26
CA TYR A 83 -11.51 -2.24 10.40
C TYR A 83 -12.38 -1.03 10.05
N THR A 84 -12.22 -0.43 8.88
CA THR A 84 -13.14 0.61 8.39
C THR A 84 -14.54 0.02 8.21
N ASN A 85 -15.55 0.64 8.81
CA ASN A 85 -16.94 0.19 8.82
C ASN A 85 -17.16 -1.22 9.39
N SER A 86 -16.21 -1.76 10.16
CA SER A 86 -16.37 -3.04 10.83
C SER A 86 -17.13 -2.86 12.14
N SER A 87 -18.03 -3.80 12.46
CA SER A 87 -18.71 -3.88 13.76
C SER A 87 -17.89 -4.64 14.82
N THR A 88 -16.73 -5.19 14.45
CA THR A 88 -15.84 -5.88 15.38
C THR A 88 -15.05 -4.87 16.22
N GLU A 89 -14.65 -5.28 17.42
CA GLU A 89 -13.69 -4.52 18.21
C GLU A 89 -12.41 -4.25 17.38
N ILE A 90 -11.95 -3.00 17.42
CA ILE A 90 -10.80 -2.54 16.66
C ILE A 90 -9.57 -2.71 17.57
N PRO A 91 -8.63 -3.61 17.24
CA PRO A 91 -7.42 -3.78 18.04
C PRO A 91 -6.51 -2.57 17.90
N GLU A 92 -5.62 -2.38 18.86
CA GLU A 92 -4.57 -1.36 18.74
C GLU A 92 -3.62 -1.69 17.58
N PHE A 93 -3.21 -0.67 16.82
CA PHE A 93 -2.16 -0.82 15.81
C PHE A 93 -0.80 -0.55 16.46
N PRO A 94 0.02 -1.58 16.74
CA PRO A 94 1.22 -1.41 17.56
C PRO A 94 2.29 -0.65 16.77
N ILE A 95 2.80 0.46 17.31
CA ILE A 95 3.92 1.21 16.74
C ILE A 95 5.07 1.18 17.73
N ALA A 96 6.20 0.63 17.31
CA ALA A 96 7.40 0.61 18.14
C ALA A 96 7.98 2.04 18.25
N PRO A 97 8.38 2.51 19.43
CA PRO A 97 8.92 3.86 19.62
C PRO A 97 10.10 4.18 18.68
N GLU A 98 10.90 3.17 18.33
CA GLU A 98 12.10 3.28 17.50
C GLU A 98 11.79 3.73 16.07
N ILE A 99 10.60 3.42 15.55
CA ILE A 99 10.19 3.75 14.16
C ILE A 99 9.16 4.89 14.10
N ALA A 100 8.70 5.39 15.25
CA ALA A 100 7.53 6.26 15.33
C ALA A 100 7.69 7.58 14.56
N LEU A 101 8.89 8.19 14.62
CA LEU A 101 9.17 9.44 13.93
C LEU A 101 9.25 9.25 12.41
N GLU A 102 9.95 8.20 11.96
CA GLU A 102 10.05 7.89 10.52
C GLU A 102 8.68 7.52 9.94
N LEU A 103 7.90 6.74 10.68
CA LEU A 103 6.54 6.36 10.29
C LEU A 103 5.61 7.58 10.23
N LEU A 104 5.74 8.54 11.15
CA LEU A 104 4.98 9.79 11.13
C LEU A 104 5.30 10.61 9.87
N MET A 105 6.58 10.75 9.52
CA MET A 105 7.01 11.47 8.31
C MET A 105 6.48 10.78 7.05
N ALA A 106 6.58 9.45 6.99
CA ALA A 106 6.06 8.66 5.88
C ALA A 106 4.54 8.76 5.76
N ALA A 107 3.79 8.68 6.88
CA ALA A 107 2.33 8.80 6.88
C ALA A 107 1.88 10.18 6.40
N ASN A 108 2.55 11.25 6.85
CA ASN A 108 2.29 12.61 6.37
C ASN A 108 2.55 12.77 4.87
N PHE A 109 3.66 12.21 4.36
CA PHE A 109 3.96 12.23 2.92
C PHE A 109 2.96 11.40 2.11
N LEU A 110 2.53 10.26 2.64
CA LEU A 110 1.62 9.34 1.97
C LEU A 110 0.15 9.74 2.09
N ASP A 111 -0.17 10.74 2.90
CA ASP A 111 -1.55 11.19 3.15
C ASP A 111 -2.45 10.01 3.58
N CYS A 112 -2.08 9.33 4.68
CA CYS A 112 -2.78 8.15 5.20
C CYS A 112 -2.79 8.02 6.73
#